data_AF-A0A8S1EBS4-F1
#
_entry.id   AF-A0A8S1EBS4-F1
#
_cell.length_a   1.000
_cell.length_b   1.000
_cell.length_c   1.000
_cell.angle_alpha   90.00
_cell.angle_beta   90.00
_cell.angle_gamma   90.00
#
_symmetry.space_group_name_H-M   'P 1'
#
loop_
_entity.id
_entity.type
_entity.pdbx_description
1 polymer ?
#
loop_
_entity_poly.entity_id
_entity_poly.type
_entity_poly.pdbx_seq_one_letter_code
_entity_poly.pdbx_strand_id
1 'polypeptide(L)'
;MDAQLEKISIYNGICCFVAAFLAIHSAKIISAVSSVVKLLFKEPVDPRIVELQKQINVLKRELNSISPTDQFAAYFKKDRELNKLRDQLAVLESSRSSPSATNLKIEGATRIVIQLCGLFFLRYVSSIVAFCMPDNIFWPFNFLLRFPALIGNDTCPPEFCEVSGFAVFFLIFHIVSHIIKGKRQMEVKQKLA
;
A
#
# COMPACT_ATOMS: atom_id res chain seq x y z
N MET A 1 22.55 -9.96 -37.47
CA MET A 1 22.17 -8.80 -36.63
C MET A 1 20.84 -9.06 -35.91
N ASP A 2 20.26 -10.23 -36.13
CA ASP A 2 18.85 -10.55 -35.92
C ASP A 2 18.63 -11.17 -34.53
N ALA A 3 19.62 -11.90 -34.01
CA ALA A 3 19.59 -12.48 -32.67
C ALA A 3 19.68 -11.46 -31.51
N GLN A 4 20.13 -10.22 -31.78
CA GLN A 4 20.13 -9.13 -30.79
C GLN A 4 18.78 -8.39 -30.79
N LEU A 5 18.14 -8.23 -31.95
CA LEU A 5 16.78 -7.68 -32.06
C LEU A 5 15.74 -8.56 -31.37
N GLU A 6 15.86 -9.89 -31.50
CA GLU A 6 14.92 -10.84 -30.92
C GLU A 6 15.02 -10.91 -29.37
N LYS A 7 16.23 -10.82 -28.82
CA LYS A 7 16.45 -10.75 -27.36
C LYS A 7 15.83 -9.49 -26.76
N ILE A 8 16.01 -8.34 -27.43
CA ILE A 8 15.40 -7.07 -27.00
C ILE A 8 13.87 -7.22 -26.91
N SER A 9 13.22 -7.88 -27.88
CA SER A 9 11.77 -8.14 -27.88
C SER A 9 11.29 -8.92 -26.63
N ILE A 10 11.97 -10.01 -26.27
CA ILE A 10 11.56 -10.88 -25.14
C ILE A 10 11.72 -10.14 -23.79
N TYR A 11 12.86 -9.46 -23.57
CA TYR A 11 13.07 -8.70 -22.34
C TYR A 11 12.06 -7.57 -22.17
N ASN A 12 11.67 -6.91 -23.26
CA ASN A 12 10.65 -5.85 -23.24
C ASN A 12 9.25 -6.41 -22.93
N GLY A 13 8.91 -7.56 -23.50
CA GLY A 13 7.68 -8.29 -23.16
C GLY A 13 7.60 -8.65 -21.67
N ILE A 14 8.73 -9.09 -21.09
CA ILE A 14 8.84 -9.36 -19.65
C ILE A 14 8.65 -8.08 -18.83
N CYS A 15 9.29 -6.97 -19.21
CA CYS A 15 9.12 -5.69 -18.51
C CYS A 15 7.67 -5.17 -18.56
N CYS A 16 6.98 -5.30 -19.70
CA CYS A 16 5.56 -4.99 -19.83
C CYS A 16 4.69 -5.87 -18.95
N PHE A 17 4.96 -7.18 -18.93
CA PHE A 17 4.24 -8.13 -18.08
C PHE A 17 4.43 -7.80 -16.59
N VAL A 18 5.66 -7.48 -16.18
CA VAL A 18 5.98 -7.08 -14.80
C VAL A 18 5.27 -5.76 -14.44
N ALA A 19 5.27 -4.76 -15.31
CA ALA A 19 4.56 -3.50 -15.08
C ALA A 19 3.03 -3.70 -14.95
N ALA A 20 2.43 -4.52 -15.83
CA ALA A 20 1.02 -4.87 -15.74
C ALA A 20 0.71 -5.63 -14.44
N PHE A 21 1.53 -6.63 -14.10
CA PHE A 21 1.37 -7.42 -12.89
C PHE A 21 1.44 -6.56 -11.62
N LEU A 22 2.44 -5.67 -11.54
CA LEU A 22 2.59 -4.72 -10.44
C LEU A 22 1.39 -3.79 -10.31
N ALA A 23 0.83 -3.32 -11.42
CA ALA A 23 -0.35 -2.46 -11.39
C ALA A 23 -1.61 -3.21 -10.94
N ILE A 24 -1.86 -4.39 -11.50
CA ILE A 24 -3.04 -5.23 -11.22
C ILE A 24 -3.03 -5.71 -9.76
N HIS A 25 -1.88 -6.16 -9.28
CA HIS A 25 -1.74 -6.73 -7.94
C HIS A 25 -1.23 -5.74 -6.90
N SER A 26 -1.10 -4.46 -7.24
CA SER A 26 -0.63 -3.37 -6.36
C SER A 26 -1.24 -3.44 -4.97
N ALA A 27 -2.57 -3.54 -4.83
CA ALA A 27 -3.24 -3.60 -3.53
C ALA A 27 -2.84 -4.82 -2.67
N LYS A 28 -2.66 -5.99 -3.29
CA LYS A 28 -2.24 -7.22 -2.58
C LYS A 28 -0.76 -7.18 -2.21
N ILE A 29 0.07 -6.61 -3.09
CA ILE A 29 1.51 -6.45 -2.85
C ILE A 29 1.73 -5.45 -1.72
N ILE A 30 0.99 -4.32 -1.72
CA ILE A 30 1.07 -3.31 -0.67
C ILE A 30 0.72 -3.91 0.70
N SER A 31 -0.36 -4.71 0.79
CA SER A 31 -0.76 -5.32 2.06
C SER A 31 0.25 -6.38 2.54
N ALA A 32 0.81 -7.17 1.62
CA ALA A 32 1.86 -8.14 1.93
C ALA A 32 3.15 -7.45 2.41
N VAL A 33 3.62 -6.44 1.68
CA VAL A 33 4.83 -5.67 2.05
C VAL A 33 4.64 -4.95 3.37
N SER A 34 3.48 -4.31 3.60
CA SER A 34 3.17 -3.67 4.88
C SER A 34 3.23 -4.68 6.04
N SER A 35 2.75 -5.90 5.83
CA SER A 35 2.81 -6.97 6.83
C SER A 35 4.25 -7.42 7.12
N VAL A 36 5.06 -7.58 6.08
CA VAL A 36 6.49 -7.95 6.23
C VAL A 36 7.27 -6.84 6.92
N VAL A 37 7.06 -5.57 6.54
CA VAL A 37 7.70 -4.42 7.19
C VAL A 37 7.35 -4.38 8.68
N LYS A 38 6.10 -4.66 9.07
CA LYS A 38 5.72 -4.73 10.49
C LYS A 38 6.41 -5.87 11.25
N LEU A 39 6.64 -7.01 10.58
CA LEU A 39 7.31 -8.14 11.19
C LEU A 39 8.81 -7.89 11.39
N LEU A 40 9.45 -7.23 10.41
CA LEU A 40 10.88 -6.91 10.45
C LEU A 40 11.19 -5.72 11.35
N PHE A 41 10.36 -4.69 11.31
CA PHE A 41 10.47 -3.50 12.14
C PHE A 41 9.47 -3.62 13.29
N LYS A 42 9.81 -4.46 14.27
CA LYS A 42 9.15 -4.39 15.59
C LYS A 42 9.43 -3.02 16.16
N GLU A 43 8.40 -2.20 16.25
CA GLU A 43 8.50 -0.88 16.85
C GLU A 43 9.06 -1.03 18.27
N PRO A 44 10.12 -0.29 18.64
CA PRO A 44 10.73 -0.42 19.95
C PRO A 44 9.67 -0.16 21.01
N VAL A 45 9.43 -1.16 21.87
CA VAL A 45 8.46 -1.05 22.96
C VAL A 45 8.98 0.03 23.89
N ASP A 46 8.17 1.06 24.15
CA ASP A 46 8.54 2.11 25.10
C ASP A 46 8.87 1.47 26.46
N PRO A 47 10.09 1.70 27.01
CA PRO A 47 10.49 1.13 28.29
C PRO A 47 9.51 1.46 29.43
N ARG A 48 8.77 2.58 29.33
CA ARG A 48 7.75 2.97 30.31
C ARG A 48 6.57 2.00 30.33
N ILE A 49 6.13 1.51 29.18
CA ILE A 49 5.00 0.56 29.08
C ILE A 49 5.38 -0.76 29.74
N VAL A 50 6.60 -1.24 29.49
CA VAL A 50 7.10 -2.49 30.09
C VAL A 50 7.16 -2.37 31.61
N GLU A 51 7.63 -1.23 32.12
CA GLU A 51 7.70 -0.98 33.55
C GLU A 51 6.32 -0.88 34.20
N LEU A 52 5.36 -0.16 33.58
CA LEU A 52 3.98 -0.11 34.07
C LEU A 52 3.30 -1.50 34.06
N GLN A 53 3.50 -2.30 33.01
CA GLN A 53 2.98 -3.68 32.96
C GLN A 53 3.57 -4.55 34.07
N LYS A 54 4.86 -4.39 34.37
CA LYS A 54 5.52 -5.08 35.47
C LYS A 54 4.92 -4.68 36.82
N GLN A 55 4.72 -3.39 37.06
CA GLN A 55 4.11 -2.87 38.28
C GLN A 55 2.65 -3.36 38.45
N ILE A 56 1.86 -3.33 37.38
CA ILE A 56 0.49 -3.90 37.37
C ILE A 56 0.51 -5.38 37.75
N ASN A 57 1.43 -6.17 37.20
CA ASN A 57 1.54 -7.59 37.49
C ASN A 57 1.94 -7.87 38.94
N VAL A 58 2.84 -7.06 39.51
CA VAL A 58 3.22 -7.15 40.94
C VAL A 58 2.02 -6.79 41.82
N LEU A 59 1.38 -5.65 41.57
CA LEU A 59 0.27 -5.16 42.38
C LEU A 59 -0.97 -6.08 42.29
N LYS A 60 -1.20 -6.72 41.13
CA LYS A 60 -2.22 -7.75 40.96
C LYS A 60 -1.93 -9.00 41.79
N ARG A 61 -0.66 -9.42 41.90
CA ARG A 61 -0.27 -10.54 42.77
C ARG A 61 -0.48 -10.20 44.24
N GLU A 62 -0.11 -8.99 44.66
CA GLU A 62 -0.35 -8.51 46.02
C GLU A 62 -1.85 -8.46 46.34
N LEU A 63 -2.66 -7.94 45.42
CA LEU A 63 -4.11 -7.86 45.60
C LEU A 63 -4.76 -9.24 45.73
N ASN A 64 -4.29 -10.22 44.95
CA ASN A 64 -4.75 -11.61 45.06
C ASN A 64 -4.36 -12.29 46.39
N SER A 65 -3.37 -11.75 47.11
CA SER A 65 -2.96 -12.27 48.43
C SER A 65 -3.79 -11.70 49.58
N ILE A 66 -4.62 -10.69 49.32
CA ILE A 66 -5.45 -10.01 50.32
C ILE A 66 -6.89 -10.52 50.20
N SER A 67 -7.43 -11.05 51.30
CA SER A 67 -8.85 -11.44 51.40
C SER A 67 -9.75 -10.20 51.34
N PRO A 68 -10.70 -10.11 50.38
CA PRO A 68 -11.59 -8.96 50.23
C PRO A 68 -12.53 -8.76 51.43
N THR A 69 -12.86 -9.85 52.13
CA THR A 69 -13.79 -9.85 53.27
C THR A 69 -13.09 -9.53 54.58
N ASP A 70 -11.86 -10.01 54.79
CA ASP A 70 -11.14 -9.81 56.06
C ASP A 70 -10.35 -8.50 56.10
N GLN A 71 -9.87 -8.03 54.95
CA GLN A 71 -9.02 -6.84 54.83
C GLN A 71 -9.55 -5.85 53.79
N PHE A 72 -10.87 -5.61 53.82
CA PHE A 72 -11.60 -4.76 52.88
C PHE A 72 -10.90 -3.43 52.59
N ALA A 73 -10.51 -2.68 53.62
CA ALA A 73 -9.88 -1.37 53.43
C ALA A 73 -8.54 -1.46 52.68
N ALA A 74 -7.71 -2.46 52.98
CA ALA A 74 -6.42 -2.68 52.31
C ALA A 74 -6.62 -3.15 50.86
N TYR A 75 -7.59 -4.04 50.63
CA TYR A 75 -7.97 -4.53 49.31
C TYR A 75 -8.38 -3.37 48.39
N PHE A 76 -9.34 -2.53 48.80
CA PHE A 76 -9.84 -1.43 47.97
C PHE A 76 -8.81 -0.32 47.76
N LYS A 77 -7.88 -0.12 48.71
CA LYS A 77 -6.75 0.79 48.52
C LYS A 77 -5.84 0.32 47.39
N LYS A 78 -5.50 -0.97 47.39
CA LYS A 78 -4.68 -1.60 46.34
C LYS A 78 -5.40 -1.69 45.00
N ASP A 79 -6.71 -1.92 45.00
CA ASP A 79 -7.53 -1.92 43.79
C ASP A 79 -7.55 -0.55 43.10
N ARG A 80 -7.70 0.53 43.86
CA ARG A 80 -7.61 1.91 43.33
C ARG A 80 -6.23 2.21 42.75
N GLU A 81 -5.16 1.75 43.41
CA GLU A 81 -3.80 1.91 42.92
C GLU A 81 -3.57 1.12 41.61
N LEU A 82 -4.10 -0.09 41.53
CA LEU A 82 -4.08 -0.92 40.31
C LEU A 82 -4.82 -0.24 39.15
N ASN A 83 -6.01 0.29 39.42
CA ASN A 83 -6.80 0.98 38.41
C ASN A 83 -6.10 2.27 37.94
N LYS A 84 -5.47 3.03 38.85
CA LYS A 84 -4.68 4.20 38.47
C LYS A 84 -3.51 3.86 37.53
N LEU A 85 -2.79 2.76 37.78
CA LEU A 85 -1.72 2.29 36.90
C LEU A 85 -2.24 1.80 35.55
N ARG A 86 -3.41 1.14 35.53
CA ARG A 86 -4.09 0.74 34.28
C ARG A 86 -4.52 1.94 33.45
N ASP A 87 -5.07 2.96 34.09
CA ASP A 87 -5.47 4.20 33.41
C ASP A 87 -4.26 4.91 32.80
N GLN A 88 -3.14 4.99 33.54
CA GLN A 88 -1.89 5.53 33.01
C GLN A 88 -1.38 4.73 31.81
N LEU A 89 -1.45 3.39 31.87
CA LEU A 89 -1.08 2.53 30.76
C LEU A 89 -1.99 2.76 29.53
N ALA A 90 -3.30 2.87 29.72
CA ALA A 90 -4.24 3.16 28.63
C ALA A 90 -4.02 4.56 28.01
N VAL A 91 -3.66 5.56 28.81
CA VAL A 91 -3.29 6.90 28.32
C VAL A 91 -1.98 6.85 27.53
N LEU A 92 -0.98 6.11 27.99
CA LEU A 92 0.28 5.92 27.26
C LEU A 92 0.08 5.17 25.94
N GLU A 93 -0.75 4.13 25.93
CA GLU A 93 -1.09 3.36 24.73
C GLU A 93 -1.91 4.18 23.72
N SER A 94 -2.80 5.06 24.18
CA SER A 94 -3.56 5.96 23.31
C SER A 94 -2.76 7.19 22.85
N SER A 95 -1.80 7.64 23.65
CA SER A 95 -0.87 8.72 23.28
C SER A 95 0.20 8.28 22.28
N ARG A 96 0.50 6.97 22.21
CA ARG A 96 1.27 6.41 21.09
C ARG A 96 0.44 6.67 19.84
N SER A 97 0.99 7.41 18.87
CA SER A 97 0.33 7.72 17.59
C SER A 97 -0.36 6.45 17.10
N SER A 98 -1.68 6.51 16.87
CA SER A 98 -2.47 5.30 16.67
C SER A 98 -1.74 4.37 15.69
N PRO A 99 -1.66 3.06 15.97
CA PRO A 99 -0.99 2.13 15.06
C PRO A 99 -1.55 2.27 13.64
N SER A 100 -2.80 2.71 13.50
CA SER A 100 -3.45 3.11 12.26
C SER A 100 -2.73 4.22 11.48
N ALA A 101 -2.25 5.28 12.14
CA ALA A 101 -1.56 6.40 11.48
C ALA A 101 -0.20 5.98 10.91
N THR A 102 0.57 5.18 11.65
CA THR A 102 1.86 4.64 11.17
C THR A 102 1.65 3.63 10.05
N ASN A 103 0.60 2.80 10.15
CA ASN A 103 0.20 1.87 9.10
C ASN A 103 -0.18 2.60 7.81
N LEU A 104 -0.94 3.69 7.91
CA LEU A 104 -1.36 4.48 6.75
C LEU A 104 -0.16 5.16 6.06
N LYS A 105 0.82 5.62 6.84
CA LYS A 105 2.08 6.17 6.30
C LYS A 105 2.88 5.11 5.54
N ILE A 106 3.04 3.92 6.11
CA ILE A 106 3.77 2.80 5.48
C ILE A 106 3.05 2.35 4.20
N GLU A 107 1.73 2.23 4.25
CA GLU A 107 0.91 1.87 3.09
C GLU A 107 1.02 2.92 1.97
N GLY A 108 0.90 4.20 2.33
CA GLY A 108 1.08 5.31 1.40
C GLY A 108 2.46 5.33 0.75
N ALA A 109 3.52 5.20 1.55
CA ALA A 109 4.90 5.14 1.05
C ALA A 109 5.12 3.94 0.11
N THR A 110 4.64 2.76 0.49
CA THR A 110 4.74 1.54 -0.33
C THR A 110 4.01 1.71 -1.66
N ARG A 111 2.84 2.35 -1.64
CA ARG A 111 2.06 2.63 -2.85
C ARG A 111 2.82 3.57 -3.80
N ILE A 112 3.43 4.62 -3.28
CA ILE A 112 4.23 5.55 -4.07
C ILE A 112 5.41 4.81 -4.72
N VAL A 113 6.14 4.00 -3.96
CA VAL A 113 7.29 3.23 -4.47
C VAL A 113 6.87 2.28 -5.58
N ILE A 114 5.80 1.50 -5.41
CA ILE A 114 5.31 0.57 -6.44
C ILE A 114 4.88 1.32 -7.70
N GLN A 115 4.23 2.48 -7.56
CA GLN A 115 3.87 3.30 -8.72
C GLN A 115 5.10 3.87 -9.43
N LEU A 116 6.11 4.35 -8.69
CA LEU A 116 7.37 4.81 -9.28
C LEU A 116 8.12 3.67 -10.00
N CYS A 117 8.15 2.47 -9.43
CA CYS A 117 8.72 1.29 -10.10
C CYS A 117 7.95 0.97 -11.39
N GLY A 118 6.61 0.95 -11.35
CA GLY A 118 5.79 0.74 -12.55
C GLY A 118 6.06 1.80 -13.63
N LEU A 119 6.12 3.07 -13.24
CA LEU A 119 6.45 4.18 -14.14
C LEU A 119 7.87 4.07 -14.71
N PHE A 120 8.83 3.62 -13.91
CA PHE A 120 10.21 3.41 -14.34
C PHE A 120 10.29 2.30 -15.40
N PHE A 121 9.65 1.15 -15.17
CA PHE A 121 9.57 0.08 -16.17
C PHE A 121 8.87 0.55 -17.44
N LEU A 122 7.81 1.36 -17.31
CA LEU A 122 7.13 1.92 -18.47
C LEU A 122 7.99 2.91 -19.25
N ARG A 123 8.76 3.77 -18.55
CA ARG A 123 9.69 4.71 -19.18
C ARG A 123 10.88 4.01 -19.83
N TYR A 124 11.29 2.86 -19.31
CA TYR A 124 12.33 2.03 -19.90
C TYR A 124 11.87 1.42 -21.23
N VAL A 125 10.62 0.94 -21.29
CA VAL A 125 10.04 0.38 -22.52
C VAL A 125 9.52 1.48 -23.48
N SER A 126 9.30 2.70 -23.00
CA SER A 126 8.76 3.82 -23.81
C SER A 126 9.71 4.35 -24.88
N SER A 127 10.98 3.91 -24.92
CA SER A 127 11.88 4.24 -26.04
C SER A 127 11.48 3.54 -27.34
N ILE A 128 10.54 2.61 -27.28
CA ILE A 128 9.96 1.94 -28.44
C ILE A 128 8.72 2.74 -28.83
N VAL A 129 8.86 3.54 -29.89
CA VAL A 129 7.73 4.27 -30.49
C VAL A 129 6.85 3.27 -31.21
N ALA A 130 5.86 2.80 -30.49
CA ALA A 130 4.90 1.82 -30.94
C ALA A 130 3.82 2.50 -31.85
N PHE A 131 3.46 3.76 -31.55
CA PHE A 131 2.42 4.47 -32.26
C PHE A 131 2.76 5.96 -32.43
N CYS A 132 2.38 6.50 -33.57
CA CYS A 132 2.52 7.91 -33.87
C CYS A 132 1.14 8.48 -34.20
N MET A 133 0.55 9.19 -33.25
CA MET A 133 -0.78 9.81 -33.39
C MET A 133 -0.60 11.23 -33.95
N PRO A 134 -1.31 11.64 -35.00
CA PRO A 134 -1.27 13.03 -35.44
C PRO A 134 -1.87 13.94 -34.36
N ASP A 135 -1.25 15.10 -34.16
CA ASP A 135 -1.42 15.93 -32.96
C ASP A 135 -2.78 16.62 -32.81
N ASN A 136 -3.60 16.48 -33.83
CA ASN A 136 -4.91 17.10 -33.99
C ASN A 136 -6.07 16.22 -33.52
N ILE A 137 -5.91 14.90 -33.35
CA ILE A 137 -7.06 14.02 -33.05
C ILE A 137 -7.54 14.11 -31.59
N PHE A 138 -6.63 14.35 -30.63
CA PHE A 138 -6.97 14.35 -29.19
C PHE A 138 -6.67 15.68 -28.49
N TRP A 139 -6.71 16.80 -29.23
CA TRP A 139 -6.50 18.12 -28.64
C TRP A 139 -7.61 18.46 -27.61
N PRO A 140 -7.29 18.99 -26.41
CA PRO A 140 -5.97 19.38 -25.89
C PRO A 140 -5.27 18.28 -25.06
N PHE A 141 -5.85 17.08 -24.93
CA PHE A 141 -5.36 16.00 -24.06
C PHE A 141 -4.36 15.04 -24.74
N ASN A 142 -3.78 15.42 -25.89
CA ASN A 142 -2.83 14.58 -26.62
C ASN A 142 -1.63 14.14 -25.76
N PHE A 143 -1.24 14.96 -24.78
CA PHE A 143 -0.18 14.64 -23.82
C PHE A 143 -0.47 13.41 -22.93
N LEU A 144 -1.74 13.06 -22.69
CA LEU A 144 -2.11 11.89 -21.88
C LEU A 144 -1.73 10.58 -22.59
N LEU A 145 -1.89 10.55 -23.91
CA LEU A 145 -1.56 9.39 -24.74
C LEU A 145 -0.05 9.20 -24.88
N ARG A 146 0.72 10.28 -24.70
CA ARG A 146 2.18 10.29 -24.75
C ARG A 146 2.82 9.86 -23.43
N PHE A 147 2.06 9.71 -22.35
CA PHE A 147 2.61 9.30 -21.07
C PHE A 147 3.09 7.83 -21.10
N PRO A 148 4.34 7.50 -20.70
CA PRO A 148 5.34 8.32 -19.98
C PRO A 148 6.45 8.97 -20.83
N ALA A 149 6.37 8.94 -22.15
CA ALA A 149 7.31 9.57 -23.08
C ALA A 149 7.00 11.08 -23.28
N LEU A 150 7.29 11.89 -22.27
CA LEU A 150 6.99 13.33 -22.27
C LEU A 150 7.99 14.19 -23.08
N ILE A 151 9.11 13.62 -23.54
CA ILE A 151 10.20 14.34 -24.21
C ILE A 151 10.70 13.47 -25.39
N GLY A 152 10.40 13.87 -26.63
CA GLY A 152 10.78 13.20 -27.88
C GLY A 152 10.49 14.10 -29.10
N ASN A 153 11.22 13.90 -30.21
CA ASN A 153 11.06 14.67 -31.44
C ASN A 153 10.04 13.95 -32.36
N ASP A 154 8.92 14.62 -32.65
CA ASP A 154 7.69 14.04 -33.22
C ASP A 154 7.71 14.04 -34.75
N THR A 155 8.49 13.15 -35.38
CA THR A 155 8.29 12.83 -36.81
C THR A 155 8.16 11.32 -36.98
N CYS A 156 6.98 10.88 -37.42
CA CYS A 156 6.65 9.48 -37.62
C CYS A 156 7.34 8.95 -38.88
N PRO A 157 8.18 7.90 -38.81
CA PRO A 157 8.59 7.18 -40.02
C PRO A 157 7.41 6.37 -40.57
N PRO A 158 7.21 6.31 -41.91
CA PRO A 158 6.01 5.75 -42.54
C PRO A 158 5.89 4.21 -42.49
N GLU A 159 6.87 3.50 -41.92
CA GLU A 159 7.01 2.05 -42.13
C GLU A 159 6.69 1.15 -40.92
N PHE A 160 6.34 1.68 -39.75
CA PHE A 160 5.97 0.83 -38.61
C PHE A 160 4.76 1.37 -37.86
N CYS A 161 3.69 0.58 -37.90
CA CYS A 161 2.43 0.82 -37.22
C CYS A 161 2.22 -0.32 -36.24
N GLU A 162 2.74 -0.21 -35.02
CA GLU A 162 2.63 -1.27 -34.02
C GLU A 162 2.36 -0.70 -32.64
N VAL A 163 1.09 -0.43 -32.37
CA VAL A 163 0.47 -0.03 -31.10
C VAL A 163 1.27 -0.49 -29.88
N SER A 164 1.45 0.38 -28.87
CA SER A 164 1.78 -0.10 -27.53
C SER A 164 0.52 -0.79 -27.01
N GLY A 165 0.38 -2.09 -27.33
CA GLY A 165 -0.73 -2.91 -26.86
C GLY A 165 -0.90 -2.75 -25.35
N PHE A 166 0.18 -2.52 -24.63
CA PHE A 166 0.18 -2.19 -23.21
C PHE A 166 -0.74 -1.01 -22.85
N ALA A 167 -0.68 0.14 -23.52
CA ALA A 167 -1.48 1.32 -23.13
C ALA A 167 -2.98 1.08 -23.33
N VAL A 168 -3.35 0.42 -24.44
CA VAL A 168 -4.74 0.06 -24.76
C VAL A 168 -5.26 -1.03 -23.82
N PHE A 169 -4.47 -2.09 -23.62
CA PHE A 169 -4.82 -3.15 -22.66
C PHE A 169 -4.92 -2.62 -21.23
N PHE A 170 -4.01 -1.74 -20.83
CA PHE A 170 -4.03 -1.11 -19.51
C PHE A 170 -5.28 -0.26 -19.31
N LEU A 171 -5.62 0.63 -20.26
CA LEU A 171 -6.83 1.45 -20.20
C LEU A 171 -8.10 0.58 -20.16
N ILE A 172 -8.24 -0.37 -21.08
CA ILE A 172 -9.41 -1.24 -21.17
C ILE A 172 -9.56 -2.05 -19.88
N PHE A 173 -8.49 -2.65 -19.39
CA PHE A 173 -8.52 -3.48 -18.19
C PHE A 173 -8.81 -2.65 -16.93
N HIS A 174 -8.26 -1.43 -16.82
CA HIS A 174 -8.50 -0.56 -15.68
C HIS A 174 -9.96 -0.06 -15.66
N ILE A 175 -10.53 0.26 -16.82
CA ILE A 175 -11.95 0.60 -16.97
C ILE A 175 -12.83 -0.59 -16.57
N VAL A 176 -12.53 -1.79 -17.08
CA VAL A 176 -13.27 -3.02 -16.75
C VAL A 176 -13.19 -3.34 -15.26
N SER A 177 -12.00 -3.25 -14.64
CA SER A 177 -11.85 -3.48 -13.20
C SER A 177 -12.63 -2.47 -12.36
N HIS A 178 -12.74 -1.22 -12.80
CA HIS A 178 -13.48 -0.19 -12.08
C HIS A 178 -15.00 -0.42 -12.19
N ILE A 179 -15.48 -0.85 -13.35
CA ILE A 179 -16.89 -1.23 -13.59
C ILE A 179 -17.27 -2.44 -12.72
N ILE A 180 -16.43 -3.48 -12.67
CA ILE A 180 -16.68 -4.68 -11.87
C ILE A 180 -16.72 -4.33 -10.37
N LYS A 181 -15.78 -3.52 -9.90
CA LYS A 181 -15.77 -3.05 -8.49
C LYS A 181 -17.00 -2.19 -8.17
N GLY A 182 -17.41 -1.32 -9.09
CA GLY A 182 -18.63 -0.52 -8.96
C GLY A 182 -19.89 -1.37 -8.85
N LYS A 183 -20.05 -2.40 -9.71
CA LYS A 183 -21.17 -3.34 -9.64
C LYS A 183 -21.22 -4.11 -8.31
N ARG A 184 -20.08 -4.61 -7.85
CA ARG A 184 -20.00 -5.38 -6.60
C ARG A 184 -20.38 -4.55 -5.37
N GLN A 185 -20.02 -3.27 -5.35
CA GLN A 185 -20.41 -2.32 -4.28
C GLN A 185 -21.91 -2.06 -4.26
N MET A 186 -22.55 -1.99 -5.43
CA MET A 186 -24.01 -1.81 -5.56
C MET A 186 -24.76 -3.05 -5.07
N GLU A 187 -24.31 -4.25 -5.47
CA GLU A 187 -24.92 -5.51 -5.02
C GLU A 187 -24.81 -5.72 -3.51
N VAL A 188 -23.69 -5.33 -2.90
CA VAL A 188 -23.51 -5.43 -1.44
C VAL A 188 -24.45 -4.46 -0.72
N LYS A 189 -24.61 -3.22 -1.22
CA LYS A 189 -25.56 -2.25 -0.64
C LYS A 189 -27.01 -2.72 -0.76
N GLN A 190 -27.38 -3.38 -1.85
CA GLN A 190 -28.74 -3.89 -2.07
C GLN A 190 -29.09 -5.11 -1.20
N LYS A 191 -28.10 -5.87 -0.73
CA LYS A 191 -28.31 -6.99 0.22
C LYS A 191 -28.35 -6.56 1.70
N LEU A 192 -28.00 -5.31 1.98
CA LEU A 192 -27.95 -4.74 3.33
C LEU A 192 -29.13 -3.78 3.62
N ALA A 193 -29.95 -3.49 2.61
CA ALA A 193 -31.20 -2.73 2.71
C ALA A 193 -32.39 -3.70 2.66
#